data_AF-A0A848SI51-F1
#
_entry.id   AF-A0A848SI51-F1
#
_cell.length_a   1.000
_cell.length_b   1.000
_cell.length_c   1.000
_cell.angle_alpha   90.00
_cell.angle_beta   90.00
_cell.angle_gamma   90.00
#
_symmetry.space_group_name_H-M   'P 1'
#
loop_
_entity.id
_entity.type
_entity.pdbx_description
1 polymer ?
#
loop_
_entity_poly.entity_id
_entity_poly.type
_entity_poly.pdbx_seq_one_letter_code
_entity_poly.pdbx_strand_id
1 'polypeptide(L)'
;MRSRDLGGFWAGLLVAGVVLWSLITTDVELSRLLSAGPRIADFLGRMFPPDPTIMDEIWKGSAETLRIAILGTLGAVFFSVPLGILASETMVSAAVHRPVRTVLAFIRAIPLILVAMLMVGAVGLGPLPGIIAVAFHATGMLAKF
;
A
#
# COMPACT_ATOMS: atom_id res chain seq x y z
N MET A 1 47.87 -9.27 -11.82
CA MET A 1 46.47 -9.59 -12.21
C MET A 1 46.06 -10.90 -11.53
N ARG A 2 45.62 -10.91 -10.24
CA ARG A 2 45.21 -12.17 -9.55
C ARG A 2 44.50 -12.02 -8.19
N SER A 3 43.86 -10.88 -7.90
CA SER A 3 43.23 -10.61 -6.58
C SER A 3 41.71 -10.40 -6.63
N ARG A 4 41.05 -10.55 -7.80
CA ARG A 4 39.59 -10.36 -7.92
C ARG A 4 38.78 -11.63 -7.64
N ASP A 5 39.39 -12.81 -7.74
CA ASP A 5 38.67 -14.09 -7.70
C ASP A 5 38.40 -14.57 -6.26
N LEU A 6 39.27 -14.21 -5.31
CA LEU A 6 39.13 -14.63 -3.91
C LEU A 6 37.96 -13.90 -3.21
N GLY A 7 37.76 -12.62 -3.51
CA GLY A 7 36.65 -11.83 -2.97
C GLY A 7 35.29 -12.30 -3.51
N GLY A 8 35.24 -12.72 -4.78
CA GLY A 8 34.04 -13.31 -5.39
C GLY A 8 33.67 -14.67 -4.77
N PHE A 9 34.67 -15.50 -4.44
CA PHE A 9 34.47 -16.78 -3.78
C PHE A 9 33.87 -16.62 -2.37
N TRP A 10 34.45 -15.73 -1.55
CA TRP A 10 33.94 -15.48 -0.19
C TRP A 10 32.56 -14.79 -0.19
N ALA A 11 32.33 -13.86 -1.11
CA ALA A 11 31.01 -13.27 -1.30
C ALA A 11 29.97 -14.33 -1.73
N GLY A 12 30.34 -15.23 -2.64
CA GLY A 12 29.48 -16.34 -3.06
C GLY A 12 29.15 -17.29 -1.91
N LEU A 13 30.13 -17.60 -1.06
CA LEU A 13 29.94 -18.44 0.12
C LEU A 13 29.01 -17.80 1.16
N LEU A 14 29.16 -16.49 1.39
CA LEU A 14 28.28 -15.71 2.27
C LEU A 14 26.84 -15.67 1.73
N VAL A 15 26.66 -15.40 0.44
CA VAL A 15 25.34 -15.40 -0.20
C VAL A 15 24.71 -16.78 -0.13
N ALA A 16 25.47 -17.85 -0.44
CA ALA A 16 25.00 -19.23 -0.34
C ALA A 16 24.62 -19.58 1.12
N GLY A 17 25.44 -19.15 2.09
CA GLY A 17 25.15 -19.33 3.51
C GLY A 17 23.87 -18.62 3.96
N VAL A 18 23.65 -17.38 3.52
CA VAL A 18 22.43 -16.61 3.81
C VAL A 18 21.21 -17.25 3.15
N VAL A 19 21.33 -17.72 1.91
CA VAL A 19 20.25 -18.43 1.22
C VAL A 19 19.90 -19.75 1.92
N LEU A 20 20.91 -20.55 2.28
CA LEU A 20 20.70 -21.81 3.02
C LEU A 20 20.11 -21.55 4.40
N TRP A 21 20.61 -20.55 5.12
CA TRP A 21 20.02 -20.12 6.40
C TRP A 21 18.56 -19.76 6.22
N SER A 22 18.24 -18.92 5.21
CA SER A 22 16.86 -18.53 4.89
C SER A 22 15.98 -19.73 4.56
N LEU A 23 16.49 -20.71 3.82
CA LEU A 23 15.73 -21.92 3.47
C LEU A 23 15.47 -22.82 4.67
N ILE A 24 16.36 -22.83 5.66
CA ILE A 24 16.22 -23.64 6.88
C ILE A 24 15.36 -22.94 7.93
N THR A 25 15.42 -21.60 8.03
CA THR A 25 14.59 -20.83 8.98
C THR A 25 13.18 -20.56 8.48
N THR A 26 12.98 -20.56 7.17
CA THR A 26 11.63 -20.44 6.60
C THR A 26 10.98 -21.81 6.62
N ASP A 27 9.77 -21.93 7.17
CA ASP A 27 8.91 -23.11 7.08
C ASP A 27 8.45 -23.35 5.62
N VAL A 28 9.39 -23.54 4.70
CA VAL A 28 9.12 -23.88 3.30
C VAL A 28 8.73 -25.34 3.28
N GLU A 29 7.47 -25.60 3.60
CA GLU A 29 6.85 -26.90 3.39
C GLU A 29 6.71 -27.14 1.89
N LEU A 30 7.74 -27.74 1.28
CA LEU A 30 7.72 -28.18 -0.13
C LEU A 30 6.49 -29.06 -0.42
N SER A 31 5.99 -29.77 0.59
CA SER A 31 4.73 -30.49 0.60
C SER A 31 3.50 -29.60 0.37
N ARG A 32 3.43 -28.39 0.93
CA ARG A 32 2.34 -27.42 0.70
C ARG A 32 2.34 -26.87 -0.71
N LEU A 33 3.53 -26.62 -1.27
CA LEU A 33 3.70 -26.20 -2.66
C LEU A 33 3.22 -27.28 -3.63
N LEU A 34 3.63 -28.54 -3.44
CA LEU A 34 3.18 -29.66 -4.27
C LEU A 34 1.67 -29.95 -4.13
N SER A 35 1.10 -29.71 -2.95
CA SER A 35 -0.35 -29.85 -2.70
C SER A 35 -1.15 -28.56 -2.98
N ALA A 36 -0.53 -27.51 -3.52
CA ALA A 36 -1.23 -26.27 -3.87
C ALA A 36 -2.14 -26.44 -5.09
N GLY A 37 -1.76 -27.30 -6.04
CA GLY A 37 -2.49 -27.51 -7.29
C GLY A 37 -4.00 -27.80 -7.10
N PRO A 38 -4.37 -28.83 -6.30
CA PRO A 38 -5.78 -29.12 -6.04
C PRO A 38 -6.54 -27.99 -5.34
N ARG A 39 -5.90 -27.23 -4.45
CA ARG A 39 -6.51 -26.09 -3.76
C ARG A 39 -6.79 -24.93 -4.72
N ILE A 40 -5.87 -24.67 -5.65
CA ILE A 40 -6.05 -23.66 -6.69
C ILE A 40 -7.16 -24.09 -7.64
N ALA A 41 -7.18 -25.38 -8.04
CA ALA A 41 -8.24 -25.92 -8.91
C ALA A 41 -9.62 -25.86 -8.25
N ASP A 42 -9.74 -26.20 -6.97
CA ASP A 42 -10.99 -26.08 -6.19
C ASP A 42 -11.42 -24.61 -6.05
N PHE A 43 -10.49 -23.70 -5.75
CA PHE A 43 -10.77 -22.27 -5.68
C PHE A 43 -11.29 -21.72 -7.02
N LEU A 44 -10.61 -22.03 -8.12
CA LEU A 44 -11.03 -21.61 -9.47
C LEU A 44 -12.36 -22.26 -9.87
N GLY A 45 -12.57 -23.53 -9.50
CA GLY A 45 -13.84 -24.23 -9.71
C GLY A 45 -15.00 -23.58 -8.97
N ARG A 46 -14.76 -22.98 -7.80
CA ARG A 46 -15.79 -22.21 -7.06
C ARG A 46 -16.06 -20.82 -7.64
N MET A 47 -15.19 -20.30 -8.50
CA MET A 47 -15.42 -19.04 -9.20
C MET A 47 -16.32 -19.19 -10.43
N PHE A 48 -16.52 -20.43 -10.94
CA PHE A 48 -17.29 -20.70 -12.15
C PHE A 48 -18.26 -21.89 -12.00
N PRO A 49 -19.57 -21.72 -12.30
CA PRO A 49 -20.22 -20.52 -12.81
C PRO A 49 -20.51 -19.48 -11.71
N PRO A 50 -20.40 -18.17 -12.00
CA PRO A 50 -20.74 -17.13 -11.04
C PRO A 50 -22.23 -17.19 -10.66
N ASP A 51 -22.53 -16.99 -9.38
CA ASP A 51 -23.91 -16.97 -8.88
C ASP A 51 -24.61 -15.67 -9.33
N PRO A 52 -25.66 -15.75 -10.17
CA PRO A 52 -26.38 -14.56 -10.64
C PRO A 52 -27.24 -13.91 -9.56
N THR A 53 -27.51 -14.57 -8.43
CA THR A 53 -28.34 -14.04 -7.35
C THR A 53 -27.66 -12.87 -6.61
N ILE A 54 -26.33 -12.81 -6.61
CA ILE A 54 -25.55 -11.76 -5.94
C ILE A 54 -25.21 -10.56 -6.86
N MET A 55 -25.74 -10.51 -8.08
CA MET A 55 -25.39 -9.46 -9.06
C MET A 55 -25.69 -8.04 -8.55
N ASP A 56 -26.77 -7.88 -7.81
CA ASP A 56 -27.15 -6.60 -7.19
C ASP A 56 -26.16 -6.15 -6.12
N GLU A 57 -25.62 -7.09 -5.35
CA GLU A 57 -24.61 -6.80 -4.32
C GLU A 57 -23.27 -6.43 -4.96
N ILE A 58 -22.88 -7.13 -6.03
CA ILE A 58 -21.69 -6.81 -6.82
C ILE A 58 -21.78 -5.38 -7.36
N TRP A 59 -22.92 -4.99 -7.93
CA TRP A 59 -23.09 -3.63 -8.44
C TRP A 59 -23.07 -2.58 -7.34
N LYS A 60 -23.74 -2.84 -6.21
CA LYS A 60 -23.72 -1.93 -5.06
C LYS A 60 -22.31 -1.76 -4.51
N GLY A 61 -21.58 -2.86 -4.30
CA GLY A 61 -20.20 -2.84 -3.80
C GLY A 61 -19.25 -2.15 -4.77
N SER A 62 -19.37 -2.41 -6.08
CA SER A 62 -18.57 -1.72 -7.10
C SER A 62 -18.85 -0.23 -7.11
N ALA A 63 -20.12 0.18 -7.05
CA ALA A 63 -20.49 1.59 -6.95
C ALA A 63 -19.97 2.25 -5.66
N GLU A 64 -19.94 1.52 -4.55
CA GLU A 64 -19.37 1.98 -3.29
C GLU A 64 -17.85 2.22 -3.40
N THR A 65 -17.10 1.31 -4.01
CA THR A 65 -15.66 1.52 -4.26
C THR A 65 -15.40 2.76 -5.13
N LEU A 66 -16.24 2.98 -6.13
CA LEU A 66 -16.15 4.16 -7.00
C LEU A 66 -16.43 5.46 -6.21
N ARG A 67 -17.48 5.46 -5.38
CA ARG A 67 -17.80 6.60 -4.49
C ARG A 67 -16.65 6.89 -3.54
N ILE A 68 -16.05 5.86 -2.94
CA ILE A 68 -14.89 6.01 -2.05
C ILE A 68 -13.72 6.67 -2.80
N ALA A 69 -13.37 6.14 -3.97
CA ALA A 69 -12.27 6.65 -4.77
C ALA A 69 -12.49 8.12 -5.21
N ILE A 70 -13.68 8.44 -5.71
CA ILE A 70 -14.01 9.80 -6.17
C ILE A 70 -14.01 10.77 -4.99
N LEU A 71 -14.78 10.49 -3.93
CA LEU A 71 -14.90 11.41 -2.79
C LEU A 71 -13.57 11.57 -2.04
N GLY A 72 -12.81 10.48 -1.87
CA GLY A 72 -11.49 10.52 -1.28
C GLY A 72 -10.52 11.38 -2.09
N THR A 73 -10.52 11.22 -3.42
CA THR A 73 -9.64 12.01 -4.30
C THR A 73 -10.06 13.48 -4.37
N LEU A 74 -11.36 13.78 -4.41
CA LEU A 74 -11.86 15.16 -4.38
C LEU A 74 -11.45 15.86 -3.07
N GLY A 75 -11.61 15.18 -1.94
CA GLY A 75 -11.12 15.67 -0.65
C GLY A 75 -9.61 15.89 -0.67
N ALA A 76 -8.85 14.95 -1.25
CA ALA A 76 -7.41 15.05 -1.35
C ALA A 76 -6.96 16.30 -2.12
N VAL A 77 -7.56 16.53 -3.30
CA VAL A 77 -7.29 17.69 -4.17
C VAL A 77 -7.65 18.99 -3.46
N PHE A 78 -8.80 19.03 -2.80
CA PHE A 78 -9.24 20.21 -2.06
C PHE A 78 -8.24 20.64 -0.99
N PHE A 79 -7.71 19.69 -0.20
CA PHE A 79 -6.71 19.99 0.82
C PHE A 79 -5.29 20.17 0.24
N SER A 80 -4.95 19.51 -0.88
CA SER A 80 -3.60 19.56 -1.42
C SER A 80 -3.26 20.91 -2.05
N VAL A 81 -4.24 21.61 -2.63
CA VAL A 81 -4.01 22.93 -3.25
C VAL A 81 -3.47 23.96 -2.24
N PRO A 82 -4.15 24.26 -1.10
CA PRO A 82 -3.63 25.22 -0.13
C PRO A 82 -2.33 24.73 0.53
N LEU A 83 -2.22 23.43 0.83
CA LEU A 83 -1.02 22.87 1.45
C LEU A 83 0.19 22.90 0.50
N GLY A 84 -0.03 22.72 -0.80
CA GLY A 84 1.02 22.81 -1.82
C GLY A 84 1.56 24.23 -1.98
N ILE A 85 0.68 25.23 -1.93
CA ILE A 85 1.10 26.64 -1.90
C ILE A 85 1.95 26.91 -0.66
N LEU A 86 1.49 26.45 0.52
CA LEU A 86 2.23 26.60 1.77
C LEU A 86 3.56 25.84 1.79
N ALA A 87 3.67 24.75 1.04
CA ALA A 87 4.89 23.95 0.89
C ALA A 87 5.90 24.54 -0.12
N SER A 88 5.51 25.56 -0.90
CA SER A 88 6.33 26.15 -1.95
C SER A 88 7.45 27.03 -1.37
N GLU A 89 8.68 26.77 -1.83
CA GLU A 89 9.87 27.54 -1.43
C GLU A 89 9.93 28.93 -2.08
N THR A 90 9.21 29.12 -3.20
CA THR A 90 9.19 30.38 -3.95
C THR A 90 8.10 31.34 -3.47
N MET A 91 6.96 30.81 -2.97
CA MET A 91 5.81 31.63 -2.58
C MET A 91 5.77 31.97 -1.09
N VAL A 92 6.42 31.18 -0.23
CA VAL A 92 6.31 31.32 1.23
C VAL A 92 7.70 31.30 1.88
N SER A 93 7.84 31.98 3.02
CA SER A 93 9.10 32.05 3.77
C SER A 93 9.59 30.69 4.29
N ALA A 94 10.91 30.58 4.49
CA ALA A 94 11.57 29.37 5.00
C ALA A 94 11.01 28.84 6.33
N ALA A 95 10.44 29.71 7.14
CA ALA A 95 9.85 29.34 8.42
C ALA A 95 8.55 28.53 8.28
N VAL A 96 7.83 28.69 7.15
CA VAL A 96 6.52 28.04 6.94
C VAL A 96 6.64 26.85 5.99
N HIS A 97 7.37 26.99 4.88
CA HIS A 97 7.42 25.90 3.90
C HIS A 97 8.17 24.66 4.42
N ARG A 98 9.20 24.84 5.26
CA ARG A 98 9.98 23.73 5.85
C ARG A 98 9.16 22.82 6.78
N PRO A 99 8.41 23.33 7.79
CA PRO A 99 7.57 22.47 8.61
C PRO A 99 6.44 21.84 7.81
N VAL A 100 5.82 22.57 6.87
CA VAL A 100 4.75 22.02 6.01
C VAL A 100 5.27 20.85 5.17
N ARG A 101 6.41 21.00 4.47
CA ARG A 101 7.02 19.89 3.71
C ARG A 101 7.38 18.70 4.59
N THR A 102 7.82 18.95 5.83
CA THR A 102 8.11 17.91 6.81
C THR A 102 6.85 17.13 7.19
N VAL A 103 5.76 17.82 7.55
CA VAL A 103 4.47 17.20 7.86
C VAL A 103 3.93 16.40 6.67
N LEU A 104 3.99 16.95 5.47
CA LEU A 104 3.59 16.23 4.24
C LEU A 104 4.44 14.98 4.00
N ALA A 105 5.75 15.04 4.30
CA ALA A 105 6.62 13.86 4.22
C ALA A 105 6.24 12.78 5.25
N PHE A 106 5.86 13.18 6.48
CA PHE A 106 5.36 12.27 7.49
C PHE A 106 4.04 11.61 7.10
N ILE A 107 3.07 12.38 6.59
CA ILE A 107 1.77 11.83 6.14
C ILE A 107 1.97 10.74 5.08
N ARG A 108 2.91 10.94 4.14
CA ARG A 108 3.23 9.96 3.09
C ARG A 108 3.94 8.71 3.61
N ALA A 109 4.64 8.82 4.73
CA ALA A 109 5.36 7.68 5.31
C ALA A 109 4.40 6.68 5.98
N ILE A 110 3.19 7.12 6.36
CA ILE A 110 2.19 6.26 6.99
C ILE A 110 1.52 5.39 5.91
N PRO A 111 1.55 4.05 6.04
CA PRO A 111 0.82 3.15 5.17
C PRO A 111 -0.70 3.44 5.19
N LEU A 112 -1.33 3.45 4.01
CA LEU A 112 -2.76 3.70 3.85
C LEU A 112 -3.62 2.79 4.74
N ILE A 113 -3.25 1.51 4.86
CA ILE A 113 -3.99 0.54 5.67
C ILE A 113 -4.03 0.93 7.16
N LEU A 114 -2.95 1.50 7.69
CA LEU A 114 -2.92 1.97 9.09
C LEU A 114 -3.86 3.16 9.27
N VAL A 115 -3.84 4.11 8.33
CA VAL A 115 -4.78 5.25 8.35
C VAL A 115 -6.22 4.75 8.28
N ALA A 116 -6.51 3.79 7.41
CA ALA A 116 -7.84 3.19 7.29
C ALA A 116 -8.29 2.55 8.62
N MET A 117 -7.43 1.74 9.25
CA MET A 117 -7.74 1.11 10.54
C MET A 117 -7.98 2.15 11.65
N LEU A 118 -7.20 3.23 11.69
CA LEU A 118 -7.41 4.33 12.64
C LEU A 118 -8.74 5.05 12.39
N MET A 119 -9.09 5.32 11.13
CA MET A 119 -10.36 5.96 10.78
C MET A 119 -11.56 5.06 11.07
N VAL A 120 -11.42 3.74 10.92
CA VAL A 120 -12.46 2.78 11.34
C VAL A 120 -12.68 2.86 12.85
N GLY A 121 -11.61 2.96 13.64
CA GLY A 121 -11.72 3.17 15.09
C GLY A 121 -12.36 4.50 15.48
N ALA A 122 -12.11 5.56 14.70
CA ALA A 122 -12.60 6.91 14.99
C ALA A 122 -14.05 7.17 14.56
N VAL A 123 -14.46 6.61 13.41
CA VAL A 123 -15.75 6.93 12.76
C VAL A 123 -16.69 5.72 12.70
N GLY A 124 -16.18 4.50 12.92
CA GLY A 124 -16.94 3.26 12.83
C GLY A 124 -16.75 2.53 11.50
N LEU A 125 -17.48 1.42 11.32
CA LEU A 125 -17.44 0.62 10.08
C LEU A 125 -18.27 1.26 8.97
N GLY A 126 -17.80 1.14 7.72
CA GLY A 126 -18.50 1.59 6.52
C GLY A 126 -17.56 2.20 5.47
N PRO A 127 -18.11 2.86 4.43
CA PRO A 127 -17.33 3.49 3.36
C PRO A 127 -16.60 4.77 3.79
N LEU A 128 -17.11 5.47 4.81
CA LEU A 128 -16.60 6.77 5.25
C LEU A 128 -15.14 6.73 5.73
N PRO A 129 -14.70 5.77 6.57
CA PRO A 129 -13.29 5.58 6.90
C PRO A 129 -12.38 5.47 5.68
N GLY A 130 -12.83 4.75 4.64
CA GLY A 130 -12.09 4.60 3.38
C GLY A 130 -11.93 5.93 2.67
N ILE A 131 -12.99 6.74 2.59
CA ILE A 131 -12.95 8.08 1.99
C ILE A 131 -11.93 8.96 2.70
N ILE A 132 -11.98 9.01 4.04
CA ILE A 132 -11.09 9.86 4.84
C ILE A 132 -9.64 9.36 4.75
N ALA A 133 -9.42 8.05 4.79
CA ALA A 133 -8.08 7.47 4.67
C ALA A 133 -7.43 7.77 3.31
N VAL A 134 -8.20 7.61 2.23
CA VAL A 134 -7.75 7.97 0.87
C VAL A 134 -7.46 9.47 0.80
N ALA A 135 -8.37 10.32 1.28
CA ALA A 135 -8.18 11.77 1.27
C ALA A 135 -6.90 12.18 2.00
N PHE A 136 -6.72 11.72 3.24
CA PHE A 136 -5.56 12.03 4.07
C PHE A 136 -4.23 11.60 3.43
N HIS A 137 -4.15 10.35 2.98
CA HIS A 137 -2.93 9.81 2.39
C HIS A 137 -2.62 10.47 1.04
N ALA A 138 -3.62 10.65 0.18
CA ALA A 138 -3.45 11.27 -1.12
C ALA A 138 -3.14 12.77 -1.01
N THR A 139 -3.65 13.52 -0.01
CA THR A 139 -3.23 14.91 0.22
C THR A 139 -1.73 15.03 0.45
N GLY A 140 -1.14 14.15 1.29
CA GLY A 140 0.31 14.11 1.49
C GLY A 140 1.06 13.84 0.19
N MET A 141 0.52 12.98 -0.66
CA MET A 141 1.07 12.68 -1.98
C MET A 141 1.01 13.90 -2.91
N LEU A 142 -0.18 14.49 -3.10
CA LEU A 142 -0.40 15.58 -4.06
C LEU A 142 0.28 16.90 -3.64
N ALA A 143 0.28 17.26 -2.36
CA ALA A 143 0.73 18.59 -1.92
C ALA A 143 2.25 18.79 -1.89
N LYS A 144 3.04 17.70 -1.94
CA LYS A 144 4.51 17.78 -1.92
C LYS A 144 5.13 17.80 -3.32
N PHE A 145 4.37 17.46 -4.35
CA PHE A 145 4.79 17.55 -5.76
C PHE A 145 4.50 18.95 -6.30
#